data_AF-A0A661AXF4-F1
#
_entry.id   AF-A0A661AXF4-F1
#
_cell.length_a   1.000
_cell.length_b   1.000
_cell.length_c   1.000
_cell.angle_alpha   90.00
_cell.angle_beta   90.00
_cell.angle_gamma   90.00
#
_symmetry.space_group_name_H-M   'P 1'
#
loop_
_entity.id
_entity.type
_entity.pdbx_description
1 polymer ?
#
loop_
_entity_poly.entity_id
_entity_poly.type
_entity_poly.pdbx_seq_one_letter_code
_entity_poly.pdbx_strand_id
1 'polypeptide(L)'
;KLNLLNTIIIGIAQAFAILPGISRSGSTITAALWMGIDSKKAAEFSFLLAIPALFGAMILKIKEIIEFHIHIDFTLLLGVLISAVIGYLSLLLLIPILRKGKLWIFGIYCLVVGVIGIILIG
;
A
#
# COMPACT_ATOMS: atom_id res chain seq x y z
N LYS A 1 -20.84 -4.04 7.95
CA LYS A 1 -20.08 -4.24 9.22
C LYS A 1 -18.85 -5.10 8.91
N LEU A 2 -17.72 -4.92 9.60
CA LEU A 2 -16.58 -5.84 9.50
C LEU A 2 -16.97 -7.16 10.17
N ASN A 3 -17.02 -8.24 9.39
CA ASN A 3 -17.23 -9.61 9.84
C ASN A 3 -16.16 -10.50 9.19
N LEU A 4 -16.09 -11.77 9.61
CA LEU A 4 -15.03 -12.68 9.15
C LEU A 4 -15.02 -12.83 7.62
N LEU A 5 -16.19 -12.98 7.00
CA LEU A 5 -16.32 -13.13 5.55
C LEU A 5 -15.77 -11.91 4.81
N ASN A 6 -16.16 -10.70 5.22
CA ASN A 6 -15.69 -9.46 4.61
C ASN A 6 -14.17 -9.32 4.77
N THR A 7 -13.63 -9.65 5.94
CA THR A 7 -12.18 -9.61 6.19
C THR A 7 -11.42 -10.57 5.28
N ILE A 8 -11.93 -11.79 5.06
CA ILE A 8 -11.32 -12.76 4.13
C ILE A 8 -11.33 -12.23 2.70
N ILE A 9 -12.46 -11.66 2.25
CA ILE A 9 -12.58 -11.07 0.90
C ILE A 9 -11.58 -9.92 0.71
N ILE A 10 -11.40 -9.05 1.72
CA ILE A 10 -10.39 -7.98 1.67
C ILE A 10 -8.97 -8.56 1.60
N GLY A 11 -8.70 -9.65 2.32
CA GLY A 11 -7.42 -10.37 2.24
C GLY A 11 -7.16 -10.96 0.86
N ILE A 12 -8.17 -11.54 0.22
CA ILE A 12 -8.08 -12.02 -1.18
C ILE A 12 -7.82 -10.84 -2.13
N ALA A 13 -8.53 -9.71 -1.95
CA ALA A 13 -8.26 -8.49 -2.71
C ALA A 13 -6.82 -7.98 -2.53
N GLN A 14 -6.24 -8.12 -1.33
CA GLN A 14 -4.84 -7.79 -1.08
C GLN A 14 -3.88 -8.70 -1.84
N ALA A 15 -4.19 -9.99 -2.01
CA ALA A 15 -3.33 -10.91 -2.74
C ALA A 15 -3.14 -10.50 -4.22
N PHE A 16 -4.16 -9.91 -4.84
CA PHE A 16 -4.02 -9.34 -6.20
C PHE A 16 -3.03 -8.18 -6.27
N ALA A 17 -2.74 -7.51 -5.15
CA ALA A 17 -1.76 -6.42 -5.11
C ALA A 17 -0.29 -6.89 -5.16
N ILE A 18 -0.06 -8.21 -5.28
CA ILE A 18 1.26 -8.75 -5.65
C ILE A 18 1.59 -8.41 -7.11
N LEU A 19 0.57 -8.22 -7.96
CA LEU A 19 0.78 -7.81 -9.34
C LEU A 19 1.40 -6.40 -9.39
N PRO A 20 2.46 -6.20 -10.19
CA PRO A 20 3.17 -4.94 -10.25
C PRO A 20 2.23 -3.81 -10.71
N GLY A 21 2.32 -2.66 -10.06
CA GLY A 21 1.48 -1.51 -10.33
C GLY A 21 0.10 -1.53 -9.66
N ILE A 22 -0.34 -2.66 -9.09
CA ILE A 22 -1.59 -2.70 -8.32
C ILE A 22 -1.36 -2.15 -6.92
N SER A 23 -2.09 -1.10 -6.57
CA SER A 23 -2.03 -0.48 -5.25
C SER A 23 -2.67 -1.36 -4.18
N ARG A 24 -1.87 -1.85 -3.24
CA ARG A 24 -2.36 -2.65 -2.10
C ARG A 24 -3.46 -1.98 -1.30
N SER A 25 -3.26 -0.71 -0.88
CA SER A 25 -4.29 0.04 -0.16
C SER A 25 -5.51 0.34 -1.03
N GLY A 26 -5.30 0.56 -2.34
CA GLY A 26 -6.39 0.72 -3.30
C GLY A 26 -7.29 -0.53 -3.35
N SER A 27 -6.69 -1.71 -3.53
CA SER A 27 -7.41 -2.98 -3.63
C SER A 27 -8.21 -3.31 -2.37
N THR A 28 -7.60 -3.18 -1.19
CA THR A 28 -8.23 -3.51 0.09
C THR A 28 -9.32 -2.51 0.47
N ILE A 29 -9.09 -1.20 0.28
CA ILE A 29 -10.10 -0.17 0.55
C ILE A 29 -11.26 -0.30 -0.42
N THR A 30 -11.00 -0.53 -1.71
CA THR A 30 -12.06 -0.68 -2.73
C THR A 30 -12.91 -1.92 -2.44
N ALA A 31 -12.30 -3.06 -2.12
CA ALA A 31 -13.04 -4.26 -1.72
C ALA A 31 -13.90 -4.01 -0.47
N ALA A 32 -13.36 -3.32 0.54
CA ALA A 32 -14.10 -2.95 1.73
C ALA A 32 -15.30 -2.04 1.43
N LEU A 33 -15.12 -1.01 0.59
CA LEU A 33 -16.17 -0.10 0.15
C LEU A 33 -17.26 -0.82 -0.65
N TRP A 34 -16.89 -1.74 -1.55
CA TRP A 34 -17.84 -2.56 -2.32
C TRP A 34 -18.72 -3.45 -1.43
N MET A 35 -18.21 -3.87 -0.26
CA MET A 35 -19.01 -4.60 0.73
C MET A 35 -19.78 -3.68 1.69
N GLY A 36 -19.87 -2.37 1.39
CA GLY A 36 -20.61 -1.39 2.19
C GLY A 36 -19.97 -1.05 3.53
N ILE A 37 -18.65 -1.23 3.68
CA ILE A 37 -17.92 -0.75 4.86
C ILE A 37 -17.68 0.75 4.70
N ASP A 38 -17.96 1.52 5.76
CA ASP A 38 -17.69 2.96 5.83
C ASP A 38 -16.23 3.29 5.45
N SER A 39 -16.02 4.40 4.73
CA SER A 39 -14.71 4.77 4.18
C SER A 39 -13.63 4.96 5.25
N LYS A 40 -13.98 5.47 6.42
CA LYS A 40 -13.03 5.63 7.53
C LYS A 40 -12.62 4.26 8.07
N LYS A 41 -13.59 3.36 8.29
CA LYS A 41 -13.33 1.99 8.75
C LYS A 41 -12.56 1.16 7.71
N ALA A 42 -12.88 1.32 6.43
CA ALA A 42 -12.18 0.66 5.33
C ALA A 42 -10.68 1.05 5.30
N ALA A 43 -10.39 2.35 5.41
CA ALA A 43 -9.01 2.85 5.46
C ALA A 43 -8.26 2.35 6.71
N GLU A 44 -8.87 2.46 7.90
CA GLU A 44 -8.26 1.98 9.16
C GLU A 44 -7.95 0.48 9.10
N PHE A 45 -8.90 -0.33 8.62
CA PHE A 45 -8.70 -1.77 8.45
C PHE A 45 -7.59 -2.08 7.44
N SER A 46 -7.56 -1.39 6.30
CA SER A 46 -6.51 -1.57 5.29
C SER A 46 -5.11 -1.23 5.82
N PHE A 47 -4.97 -0.21 6.66
CA PHE A 47 -3.68 0.15 7.24
C PHE A 47 -3.24 -0.86 8.30
N LEU A 48 -4.16 -1.40 9.11
CA LEU A 48 -3.85 -2.46 10.05
C LEU A 48 -3.43 -3.75 9.32
N LEU A 49 -4.16 -4.14 8.26
CA LEU A 49 -3.85 -5.30 7.44
C LEU A 49 -2.47 -5.20 6.77
N ALA A 50 -2.04 -3.97 6.45
CA ALA A 50 -0.75 -3.70 5.83
C ALA A 50 0.45 -4.04 6.73
N ILE A 51 0.33 -3.93 8.05
CA ILE A 51 1.42 -4.11 9.00
C ILE A 51 2.01 -5.53 8.93
N PRO A 52 1.25 -6.62 9.16
CA PRO A 52 1.80 -7.97 9.09
C PRO A 52 2.29 -8.33 7.69
N ALA A 53 1.63 -7.86 6.64
CA ALA A 53 2.02 -8.13 5.25
C ALA A 53 3.38 -7.49 4.90
N LEU A 54 3.58 -6.21 5.25
CA LEU A 54 4.85 -5.52 5.03
C LEU A 54 5.97 -6.07 5.91
N PHE A 55 5.66 -6.42 7.16
CA PHE A 55 6.63 -7.04 8.06
C PHE A 55 7.12 -8.38 7.52
N GLY A 56 6.21 -9.23 7.01
CA GLY A 56 6.57 -10.47 6.34
C GLY A 56 7.45 -10.23 5.10
N ALA A 57 7.09 -9.26 4.25
CA ALA A 57 7.90 -8.88 3.09
C ALA A 57 9.31 -8.39 3.49
N MET A 58 9.42 -7.62 4.58
CA MET A 58 10.70 -7.14 5.11
C MET A 58 11.60 -8.30 5.56
N ILE A 59 11.06 -9.30 6.25
CA ILE A 59 11.81 -10.51 6.66
C ILE A 59 12.38 -11.22 5.42
N LEU A 60 11.56 -11.40 4.38
CA LEU A 60 12.00 -12.02 3.14
C LEU A 60 13.12 -11.21 2.47
N LYS A 61 13.02 -9.88 2.47
CA LYS A 61 14.07 -9.01 1.92
C LYS A 61 15.37 -9.04 2.72
N ILE A 62 15.30 -9.15 4.04
CA ILE A 62 16.50 -9.34 4.88
C ILE A 62 17.17 -10.67 4.54
N LYS A 63 16.39 -11.73 4.32
CA LYS A 63 16.93 -13.03 3.90
C LYS A 63 17.65 -12.92 2.56
N GLU A 64 17.07 -12.24 1.57
CA GLU A 64 17.72 -11.99 0.27
C GLU A 64 19.04 -11.21 0.44
N ILE A 65 19.08 -10.19 1.30
CA ILE A 65 20.31 -9.42 1.57
C ILE A 65 21.43 -10.33 2.07
N ILE A 66 21.12 -11.28 2.95
CA ILE A 66 22.08 -12.24 3.49
C ILE A 66 22.51 -13.24 2.41
N GLU A 67 21.56 -13.85 1.69
CA GLU A 67 21.84 -14.87 0.68
C GLU A 67 22.69 -14.33 -0.48
N PHE A 68 22.36 -13.13 -0.97
CA PHE A 68 23.07 -12.49 -2.08
C PHE A 68 24.25 -11.63 -1.63
N HIS A 69 24.61 -11.62 -0.34
CA HIS A 69 25.71 -10.83 0.21
C HIS A 69 25.63 -9.34 -0.19
N ILE A 70 24.42 -8.79 -0.18
CA ILE A 70 24.19 -7.40 -0.55
C ILE A 70 24.88 -6.50 0.48
N HIS A 71 25.81 -5.66 0.02
CA HIS A 71 26.49 -4.71 0.88
C HIS A 71 25.53 -3.61 1.35
N ILE A 72 25.37 -3.48 2.66
CA ILE A 72 24.65 -2.37 3.28
C ILE A 72 25.60 -1.19 3.38
N ASP A 73 25.52 -0.28 2.41
CA ASP A 73 26.30 0.95 2.40
C ASP A 73 25.52 2.12 3.03
N PHE A 74 26.21 3.26 3.15
CA PHE A 74 25.60 4.48 3.68
C PHE A 74 24.43 4.96 2.82
N THR A 75 24.49 4.74 1.50
CA THR A 75 23.45 5.11 0.54
C THR A 75 22.15 4.37 0.83
N LEU A 76 22.21 3.05 1.02
CA LEU A 76 21.05 2.22 1.33
C LEU A 76 20.41 2.62 2.65
N LEU A 77 21.21 2.86 3.69
CA LEU A 77 20.71 3.29 4.99
C LEU A 77 20.01 4.65 4.90
N LEU A 78 20.59 5.59 4.16
CA LEU A 78 19.98 6.90 3.92
C LEU A 78 18.67 6.78 3.14
N GLY A 79 18.61 5.89 2.13
CA GLY A 79 17.40 5.59 1.37
C GLY A 79 16.27 5.04 2.26
N VAL A 80 16.60 4.14 3.19
CA VAL A 80 15.63 3.61 4.18
C VAL A 80 15.09 4.73 5.06
N LEU A 81 15.96 5.59 5.60
CA LEU A 81 15.55 6.70 6.47
C LEU A 81 14.69 7.72 5.72
N ILE A 82 15.10 8.13 4.54
CA ILE A 82 14.34 9.06 3.70
C ILE A 82 12.98 8.45 3.33
N SER A 83 12.94 7.18 2.92
CA SER A 83 11.69 6.49 2.60
C SER A 83 10.75 6.41 3.79
N ALA A 84 11.27 6.20 5.01
CA ALA A 84 10.46 6.18 6.23
C ALA A 84 9.84 7.56 6.52
N VAL A 85 10.63 8.63 6.43
CA VAL A 85 10.16 10.01 6.66
C VAL A 85 9.14 10.43 5.60
N ILE A 86 9.48 10.28 4.32
CA ILE A 86 8.59 10.65 3.21
C ILE A 86 7.32 9.78 3.21
N GLY A 87 7.43 8.49 3.53
CA GLY A 87 6.29 7.60 3.69
C GLY A 87 5.34 8.07 4.79
N TYR A 88 5.87 8.47 5.95
CA TYR A 88 5.07 9.02 7.04
C TYR A 88 4.37 10.32 6.64
N LEU A 89 5.09 11.27 6.02
CA LEU A 89 4.51 12.52 5.54
C LEU A 89 3.42 12.27 4.48
N SER A 90 3.63 11.30 3.59
CA SER A 90 2.65 10.91 2.58
C SER A 90 1.37 10.36 3.22
N LEU A 91 1.47 9.60 4.32
CA LEU A 91 0.31 9.13 5.06
C LEU A 91 -0.48 10.28 5.69
N LEU A 92 0.19 11.30 6.23
CA LEU A 92 -0.47 12.50 6.78
C LEU A 92 -1.30 13.24 5.72
N LEU A 93 -0.85 13.23 4.46
CA LEU A 93 -1.59 13.81 3.33
C LEU A 93 -2.74 12.91 2.86
N LEU A 94 -2.52 11.59 2.79
CA LEU A 94 -3.48 10.63 2.26
C LEU A 94 -4.67 10.38 3.20
N ILE A 95 -4.41 10.24 4.51
CA ILE A 95 -5.43 9.88 5.50
C ILE A 95 -6.64 10.84 5.47
N PRO A 96 -6.47 12.19 5.44
CA PRO A 96 -7.60 13.12 5.33
C PRO A 96 -8.43 12.96 4.06
N ILE A 97 -7.81 12.64 2.92
CA ILE A 97 -8.50 12.44 1.63
C ILE A 97 -9.38 11.18 1.71
N LEU A 98 -8.83 10.10 2.24
CA LEU A 98 -9.52 8.83 2.44
C LEU A 98 -10.69 8.96 3.42
N ARG A 99 -10.46 9.63 4.55
CA ARG A 99 -11.50 9.86 5.58
C ARG A 99 -12.68 10.69 5.06
N LYS A 100 -12.46 11.54 4.05
CA LYS A 100 -13.52 12.32 3.38
C LYS A 100 -14.26 11.52 2.29
N GLY A 101 -13.97 10.23 2.11
CA GLY A 101 -14.57 9.40 1.06
C GLY A 101 -14.14 9.79 -0.35
N LYS A 102 -13.06 10.58 -0.50
CA LYS A 102 -12.61 11.10 -1.80
C LYS A 102 -11.56 10.21 -2.45
N LEU A 103 -11.72 8.88 -2.33
CA LEU A 103 -10.78 7.91 -2.91
C LEU A 103 -10.64 8.07 -4.44
N TRP A 104 -11.70 8.53 -5.12
CA TRP A 104 -11.67 8.79 -6.56
C TRP A 104 -10.64 9.85 -6.97
N ILE A 105 -10.34 10.84 -6.11
CA ILE A 105 -9.29 11.84 -6.36
C ILE A 105 -7.92 11.15 -6.41
N PHE A 106 -7.69 10.23 -5.47
CA PHE A 106 -6.49 9.40 -5.48
C PHE A 106 -6.44 8.49 -6.71
N GLY A 107 -7.59 7.97 -7.16
CA GLY A 107 -7.70 7.22 -8.42
C GLY A 107 -7.27 8.03 -9.64
N ILE A 108 -7.70 9.29 -9.76
CA ILE A 108 -7.25 10.19 -10.84
C ILE A 108 -5.74 10.42 -10.77
N TYR A 109 -5.20 10.68 -9.57
CA TYR A 109 -3.75 10.79 -9.36
C TYR A 109 -3.01 9.54 -9.85
N CYS A 110 -3.47 8.34 -9.48
CA CYS A 110 -2.88 7.08 -9.92
C CYS A 110 -2.96 6.90 -11.45
N LEU A 111 -4.07 7.29 -12.07
CA LEU A 111 -4.23 7.21 -13.53
C LEU A 111 -3.23 8.13 -14.23
N VAL A 112 -3.10 9.38 -13.79
CA VAL A 112 -2.15 10.35 -14.35
C VAL A 112 -0.71 9.83 -14.21
N VAL A 113 -0.32 9.38 -13.01
CA VAL A 113 1.03 8.83 -12.75
C VAL A 113 1.27 7.57 -13.58
N GLY A 114 0.27 6.71 -13.72
CA GLY A 114 0.35 5.50 -14.53
C GLY A 114 0.56 5.80 -16.02
N VAL A 115 -0.20 6.75 -16.58
CA VAL A 115 -0.05 7.21 -17.97
C VAL A 115 1.34 7.82 -18.19
N ILE A 116 1.80 8.66 -17.27
CA ILE A 116 3.16 9.23 -17.33
C ILE A 116 4.21 8.11 -17.31
N GLY A 117 4.03 7.11 -16.43
CA GLY A 117 4.91 5.94 -16.36
C GLY A 117 4.98 5.17 -17.67
N ILE A 118 3.82 4.95 -18.32
CA ILE A 118 3.76 4.29 -19.64
C ILE A 118 4.50 5.12 -20.70
N ILE A 119 4.36 6.45 -20.71
CA ILE A 119 5.02 7.31 -21.70
C ILE A 119 6.54 7.38 -21.49
N LEU A 120 7.00 7.39 -20.24
CA LEU A 120 8.42 7.58 -19.92
C LEU A 120 9.23 6.28 -19.95
N ILE A 121 8.60 5.15 -19.61
CA ILE A 121 9.27 3.85 -19.43
C ILE A 121 8.92 2.89 -20.58
N GLY A 122 7.73 3.05 -21.18
CA GLY A 122 7.22 2.21 -22.26
C GLY A 122 7.67 2.62 -23.65
#